data_AF-A0A2S5Y8M1-F1
#
_entry.id   AF-A0A2S5Y8M1-F1
#
_cell.length_a   1.000
_cell.length_b   1.000
_cell.length_c   1.000
_cell.angle_alpha   90.00
_cell.angle_beta   90.00
_cell.angle_gamma   90.00
#
_symmetry.space_group_name_H-M   'P 1'
#
loop_
_entity.id
_entity.type
_entity.pdbx_description
1 polymer ?
#
loop_
_entity_poly.entity_id
_entity_poly.type
_entity_poly.pdbx_seq_one_letter_code
_entity_poly.pdbx_strand_id
1 'polypeptide(L)'
;MSMKSTVIKSFLSAGLAAVALAGIATPAYANPEKGEHPEKLPAICEHKLAPSATVGDGVPGPLYYRLLQCYAAEGGYKGPIDGDLGNRSWVGVEKHLKEQGLYKSDKFPGEQDPETTRGLERFGIKFGGGRGTVNGFLNADDYRDIAQALNHMYAK
;
A
#
# COMPACT_ATOMS: atom_id res chain seq x y z
N MET A 1 -35.75 43.49 33.18
CA MET A 1 -35.50 42.07 33.49
C MET A 1 -34.07 41.96 34.00
N SER A 2 -33.79 42.09 35.30
CA SER A 2 -33.92 41.08 36.39
C SER A 2 -33.06 39.83 36.12
N MET A 3 -31.78 39.78 36.55
CA MET A 3 -31.22 39.27 37.85
C MET A 3 -31.24 37.72 37.89
N LYS A 4 -30.14 36.95 38.11
CA LYS A 4 -29.34 36.72 39.35
C LYS A 4 -28.19 35.72 38.98
N SER A 5 -26.91 36.02 39.21
CA SER A 5 -26.05 35.63 40.35
C SER A 5 -25.93 34.13 40.69
N THR A 6 -24.69 33.61 40.53
CA THR A 6 -23.89 32.76 41.45
C THR A 6 -24.40 31.38 41.89
N VAL A 7 -23.53 30.36 41.85
CA VAL A 7 -23.03 29.56 42.99
C VAL A 7 -22.30 28.28 42.51
N ILE A 8 -21.06 28.14 42.98
CA ILE A 8 -20.19 26.95 42.99
C ILE A 8 -20.74 25.94 44.01
N LYS A 9 -20.84 24.64 43.67
CA LYS A 9 -20.72 23.54 44.67
C LYS A 9 -20.11 22.28 44.05
N SER A 10 -18.93 21.97 44.57
CA SER A 10 -18.17 20.74 44.46
C SER A 10 -18.95 19.52 44.96
N PHE A 11 -18.67 18.35 44.37
CA PHE A 11 -18.89 17.06 45.01
C PHE A 11 -17.54 16.31 45.09
N LEU A 12 -16.91 16.34 46.27
CA LEU A 12 -16.12 15.22 46.80
C LEU A 12 -17.16 14.29 47.47
N SER A 13 -17.07 12.96 47.53
CA SER A 13 -15.97 12.00 47.36
C SER A 13 -16.52 10.58 47.58
N ALA A 14 -15.68 9.58 47.29
CA ALA A 14 -15.59 8.23 47.88
C ALA A 14 -16.00 7.06 46.97
N GLY A 15 -15.08 6.09 46.86
CA GLY A 15 -15.44 4.74 46.43
C GLY A 15 -14.37 4.05 45.59
N LEU A 16 -13.37 3.48 46.28
CA LEU A 16 -12.34 2.62 45.74
C LEU A 16 -12.94 1.42 44.98
N ALA A 17 -12.57 1.24 43.71
CA ALA A 17 -12.57 -0.07 43.07
C ALA A 17 -11.31 -0.17 42.21
N ALA A 18 -10.22 -0.60 42.86
CA ALA A 18 -9.05 -1.09 42.16
C ALA A 18 -9.46 -2.36 41.39
N VAL A 19 -9.85 -2.20 40.13
CA VAL A 19 -9.86 -3.31 39.19
C VAL A 19 -8.47 -3.35 38.60
N ALA A 20 -7.67 -4.33 39.05
CA ALA A 20 -6.48 -4.76 38.33
C ALA A 20 -6.93 -5.37 36.99
N LEU A 21 -7.19 -4.50 36.00
CA LEU A 21 -7.18 -4.92 34.61
C LEU A 21 -5.71 -5.09 34.25
N ALA A 22 -5.31 -6.36 34.13
CA ALA A 22 -4.07 -6.75 33.48
C ALA A 22 -3.88 -5.86 32.25
N GLY A 23 -2.79 -5.10 32.25
CA GLY A 23 -2.49 -4.17 31.18
C GLY A 23 -2.49 -4.90 29.86
N ILE A 24 -3.56 -4.72 29.08
CA ILE A 24 -3.49 -4.98 27.65
C ILE A 24 -2.73 -3.77 27.13
N ALA A 25 -1.41 -3.89 27.10
CA ALA A 25 -0.59 -2.98 26.34
C ALA A 25 -1.16 -2.99 24.92
N THR A 26 -1.87 -1.92 24.55
CA THR A 26 -2.04 -1.59 23.14
C THR A 26 -0.61 -1.60 22.59
N PRO A 27 -0.28 -2.43 21.58
CA PRO A 27 1.01 -2.24 20.94
C PRO A 27 0.97 -0.82 20.40
N ALA A 28 1.79 0.06 20.97
CA ALA A 28 2.11 1.31 20.34
C ALA A 28 2.61 0.91 18.95
N TYR A 29 1.88 1.31 17.91
CA TYR A 29 2.42 1.29 16.57
C TYR A 29 3.59 2.26 16.58
N ALA A 30 4.77 1.75 16.91
CA ALA A 30 6.02 2.45 16.76
C ALA A 30 6.03 2.97 15.31
N ASN A 31 5.97 4.28 15.17
CA ASN A 31 6.11 4.96 13.90
C ASN A 31 7.58 4.79 13.52
N PRO A 32 7.95 3.97 12.51
CA PRO A 32 9.34 3.87 12.13
C PRO A 32 9.80 5.22 11.61
N GLU A 33 10.90 5.66 12.19
CA GLU A 33 11.53 6.93 11.95
C GLU A 33 11.88 7.12 10.48
N LYS A 34 11.82 8.38 10.09
CA LYS A 34 12.05 8.90 8.75
C LYS A 34 13.51 8.64 8.33
N GLY A 35 13.70 7.77 7.33
CA GLY A 35 14.84 7.81 6.40
C GLY A 35 15.97 6.81 6.62
N GLU A 36 15.81 5.59 6.09
CA GLU A 36 16.92 4.74 5.62
C GLU A 36 16.37 3.75 4.58
N HIS A 37 16.84 3.81 3.33
CA HIS A 37 16.72 2.69 2.38
C HIS A 37 18.14 2.08 2.22
N PRO A 38 18.35 0.74 2.14
CA PRO A 38 17.35 -0.33 2.13
C PRO A 38 17.61 -1.42 3.19
N GLU A 39 16.55 -1.88 3.85
CA GLU A 39 16.49 -3.31 4.13
C GLU A 39 16.43 -4.00 2.75
N LYS A 40 17.40 -4.87 2.46
CA LYS A 40 17.55 -5.57 1.18
C LYS A 40 16.18 -6.10 0.71
N LEU A 41 15.82 -5.87 -0.56
CA LEU A 41 14.61 -6.41 -1.17
C LEU A 41 14.50 -7.92 -0.87
N PRO A 42 13.30 -8.48 -0.61
CA PRO A 42 13.15 -9.91 -0.42
C PRO A 42 13.82 -10.68 -1.56
N ALA A 43 14.67 -11.67 -1.24
CA ALA A 43 15.51 -12.34 -2.24
C ALA A 43 14.73 -12.95 -3.42
N ILE A 44 13.46 -13.29 -3.22
CA ILE A 44 12.56 -13.79 -4.27
C ILE A 44 12.26 -12.75 -5.36
N CYS A 45 12.36 -11.46 -5.02
CA CYS A 45 12.18 -10.34 -5.92
C CYS A 45 13.45 -9.97 -6.69
N GLU A 46 14.61 -10.54 -6.34
CA GLU A 46 15.86 -10.37 -7.07
C GLU A 46 15.90 -11.27 -8.32
N HIS A 47 14.96 -11.05 -9.25
CA HIS A 47 14.88 -11.71 -10.55
C HIS A 47 14.74 -13.25 -10.47
N LYS A 48 13.92 -13.74 -9.52
CA LYS A 48 13.76 -15.19 -9.27
C LYS A 48 12.36 -15.72 -9.54
N LEU A 49 11.37 -14.84 -9.70
CA LEU A 49 10.00 -15.25 -9.98
C LEU A 49 9.86 -15.75 -11.42
N ALA A 50 8.89 -16.63 -11.68
CA ALA A 50 8.52 -16.96 -13.05
C ALA A 50 7.79 -15.76 -13.70
N PRO A 51 7.91 -15.57 -15.02
CA PRO A 51 7.16 -14.53 -15.71
C PRO A 51 5.65 -14.80 -15.62
N SER A 52 4.86 -13.73 -15.50
CA SER A 52 3.41 -13.83 -15.54
C SER A 52 2.90 -14.03 -16.96
N ALA A 53 1.92 -14.93 -17.13
CA ALA A 53 1.18 -15.14 -18.38
C ALA A 53 0.29 -13.94 -18.76
N THR A 54 0.06 -13.00 -17.83
CA THR A 54 -0.73 -11.78 -18.04
C THR A 54 -0.24 -10.95 -19.23
N VAL A 55 1.05 -11.02 -19.58
CA VAL A 55 1.57 -10.39 -20.82
C VAL A 55 0.88 -10.95 -22.08
N GLY A 56 0.56 -12.24 -22.09
CA GLY A 56 -0.02 -12.96 -23.22
C GLY A 56 -1.55 -12.98 -23.26
N ASP A 57 -2.23 -13.00 -22.11
CA ASP A 57 -3.70 -13.07 -22.04
C ASP A 57 -4.38 -11.77 -21.55
N GLY A 58 -3.66 -10.88 -20.88
CA GLY A 58 -4.21 -9.67 -20.26
C GLY A 58 -5.12 -9.94 -19.06
N VAL A 59 -5.04 -11.14 -18.48
CA VAL A 59 -5.77 -11.53 -17.29
C VAL A 59 -4.78 -11.59 -16.11
N PRO A 60 -4.96 -10.80 -15.04
CA PRO A 60 -4.04 -10.83 -13.91
C PRO A 60 -4.16 -12.16 -13.15
N GLY A 61 -3.07 -12.93 -13.12
CA GLY A 61 -2.97 -14.19 -12.38
C GLY A 61 -2.13 -14.07 -11.09
N PRO A 62 -1.97 -15.16 -10.31
CA PRO A 62 -1.21 -15.13 -9.06
C PRO A 62 0.24 -14.65 -9.20
N LEU A 63 0.91 -14.99 -10.31
CA LEU A 63 2.28 -14.51 -10.56
C LEU A 63 2.33 -13.00 -10.82
N TYR A 64 1.33 -12.43 -11.50
CA TYR A 64 1.23 -10.98 -11.68
C TYR A 64 1.21 -10.26 -10.32
N TYR A 65 0.38 -10.74 -9.39
CA TYR A 65 0.26 -10.14 -8.08
C TYR A 65 1.51 -10.34 -7.20
N ARG A 66 2.21 -11.47 -7.31
CA ARG A 66 3.52 -11.65 -6.64
C ARG A 66 4.57 -10.68 -7.15
N LEU A 67 4.65 -10.48 -8.46
CA LEU A 67 5.56 -9.49 -9.03
C LEU A 67 5.17 -8.07 -8.59
N LEU A 68 3.87 -7.76 -8.50
CA LEU A 68 3.39 -6.48 -8.00
C LEU A 68 3.68 -6.29 -6.48
N GLN A 69 3.69 -7.36 -5.69
CA GLN A 69 4.16 -7.31 -4.30
C GLN A 69 5.67 -7.06 -4.21
N CYS A 70 6.48 -7.55 -5.17
CA CYS A 70 7.88 -7.19 -5.27
C CYS A 70 8.07 -5.70 -5.58
N TYR A 71 7.27 -5.16 -6.49
CA TYR A 71 7.19 -3.72 -6.73
C TYR A 71 6.80 -2.95 -5.46
N ALA A 72 5.82 -3.46 -4.70
CA ALA A 72 5.42 -2.87 -3.43
C ALA A 72 6.55 -2.87 -2.38
N ALA A 73 7.42 -3.88 -2.41
CA ALA A 73 8.53 -4.01 -1.46
C ALA A 73 9.57 -2.90 -1.65
N GLU A 74 9.76 -2.40 -2.88
CA GLU A 74 10.56 -1.20 -3.13
C GLU A 74 9.96 0.05 -2.47
N GLY A 75 8.62 0.14 -2.41
CA GLY A 75 7.89 1.16 -1.64
C GLY A 75 7.77 0.88 -0.14
N GLY A 76 8.50 -0.11 0.39
CA GLY A 76 8.60 -0.42 1.81
C GLY A 76 7.61 -1.47 2.35
N TYR A 77 6.92 -2.22 1.48
CA TYR A 77 6.16 -3.40 1.91
C TYR A 77 7.11 -4.51 2.41
N LYS A 78 6.86 -5.03 3.62
CA LYS A 78 7.69 -6.07 4.27
C LYS A 78 6.98 -7.40 4.50
N GLY A 79 5.78 -7.57 3.94
CA GLY A 79 5.00 -8.79 4.09
C GLY A 79 5.42 -9.89 3.11
N PRO A 80 4.73 -11.05 3.14
CA PRO A 80 4.99 -12.15 2.21
C PRO A 80 4.73 -11.77 0.74
N ILE A 81 5.43 -12.47 -0.16
CA ILE A 81 5.23 -12.43 -1.61
C ILE A 81 4.41 -13.66 -2.03
N ASP A 82 3.12 -13.65 -1.69
CA ASP A 82 2.18 -14.76 -1.82
C ASP A 82 1.20 -14.63 -2.99
N GLY A 83 1.00 -13.41 -3.50
CA GLY A 83 0.05 -13.07 -4.57
C GLY A 83 -1.26 -12.47 -4.06
N ASP A 84 -1.44 -12.34 -2.75
CA ASP A 84 -2.64 -11.75 -2.15
C ASP A 84 -2.35 -10.31 -1.69
N LEU A 85 -2.81 -9.32 -2.47
CA LEU A 85 -2.56 -7.92 -2.13
C LEU A 85 -3.50 -7.43 -1.03
N GLY A 86 -2.99 -7.44 0.20
CA GLY A 86 -3.60 -6.74 1.32
C GLY A 86 -3.32 -5.24 1.32
N ASN A 87 -3.92 -4.54 2.28
CA ASN A 87 -3.79 -3.08 2.40
C ASN A 87 -2.34 -2.59 2.41
N ARG A 88 -1.45 -3.26 3.14
CA ARG A 88 -0.02 -2.90 3.20
C ARG A 88 0.72 -3.09 1.89
N SER A 89 0.32 -4.07 1.07
CA SER A 89 0.90 -4.27 -0.26
C SER A 89 0.55 -3.08 -1.15
N TRP A 90 -0.73 -2.67 -1.16
CA TRP A 90 -1.17 -1.49 -1.92
C TRP A 90 -0.49 -0.20 -1.48
N VAL A 91 -0.31 0.03 -0.17
CA VAL A 91 0.46 1.20 0.30
C VAL A 91 1.88 1.20 -0.25
N GLY A 92 2.53 0.04 -0.33
CA GLY A 92 3.85 -0.09 -0.94
C GLY A 92 3.84 0.25 -2.43
N VAL A 93 2.85 -0.25 -3.18
CA VAL A 93 2.65 0.10 -4.60
C VAL A 93 2.47 1.60 -4.78
N GLU A 94 1.58 2.23 -4.01
CA GLU A 94 1.27 3.65 -4.13
C GLU A 94 2.48 4.54 -3.80
N LYS A 95 3.24 4.19 -2.76
CA LYS A 95 4.48 4.91 -2.40
C LYS A 95 5.53 4.80 -3.50
N HIS A 96 5.76 3.62 -4.05
CA HIS A 96 6.75 3.46 -5.10
C HIS A 96 6.34 4.15 -6.40
N LEU A 97 5.04 4.12 -6.75
CA LEU A 97 4.49 4.94 -7.83
C LEU A 97 4.70 6.44 -7.59
N LYS A 98 4.55 6.91 -6.34
CA LYS A 98 4.79 8.31 -5.96
C LYS A 98 6.25 8.71 -6.13
N GLU A 99 7.19 7.87 -5.70
CA GLU A 99 8.64 8.07 -5.89
C GLU A 99 9.02 8.22 -7.36
N GLN A 100 8.35 7.46 -8.23
CA GLN A 100 8.55 7.51 -9.68
C GLN A 100 7.83 8.69 -10.37
N GLY A 101 7.08 9.51 -9.62
CA GLY A 101 6.27 10.61 -10.12
C GLY A 101 5.00 10.18 -10.87
N LEU A 102 4.55 8.94 -10.69
CA LEU A 102 3.40 8.35 -11.38
C LEU A 102 2.10 8.42 -10.57
N TYR A 103 2.19 8.68 -9.26
CA TYR A 103 1.06 8.83 -8.35
C TYR A 103 0.89 10.28 -7.91
N LYS A 104 -0.31 10.84 -8.03
CA LYS A 104 -0.54 12.27 -7.76
C LYS A 104 -0.98 12.58 -6.34
N SER A 105 -1.73 11.68 -5.71
CA SER A 105 -2.25 11.86 -4.35
C SER A 105 -1.12 11.88 -3.32
N ASP A 106 -1.35 12.57 -2.20
CA ASP A 106 -0.49 12.54 -1.00
C ASP A 106 -1.04 11.60 0.08
N LYS A 107 -2.15 10.94 -0.21
CA LYS A 107 -2.75 9.89 0.62
C LYS A 107 -2.49 8.53 0.00
N PHE A 108 -2.20 7.56 0.86
CA PHE A 108 -1.96 6.17 0.51
C PHE A 108 -3.06 5.30 1.16
N PRO A 109 -4.24 5.19 0.52
CA PRO A 109 -5.37 4.48 1.12
C PRO A 109 -5.09 2.98 1.29
N GLY A 110 -4.11 2.43 0.57
CA GLY A 110 -3.80 1.02 0.63
C GLY A 110 -4.88 0.17 -0.02
N GLU A 111 -5.41 0.63 -1.14
CA GLU A 111 -6.34 -0.11 -1.98
C GLU A 111 -6.15 0.30 -3.43
N GLN A 112 -6.64 -0.51 -4.36
CA GLN A 112 -6.62 -0.17 -5.78
C GLN A 112 -7.73 0.83 -6.11
N ASP A 113 -7.59 2.06 -5.62
CA ASP A 113 -8.49 3.17 -5.92
C ASP A 113 -8.27 3.71 -7.36
N PRO A 114 -9.08 4.68 -7.82
CA PRO A 114 -8.91 5.25 -9.16
C PRO A 114 -7.55 5.93 -9.41
N GLU A 115 -6.91 6.55 -8.40
CA GLU A 115 -5.59 7.16 -8.60
C GLU A 115 -4.47 6.11 -8.56
N THR A 116 -4.59 5.06 -7.75
CA THR A 116 -3.71 3.89 -7.76
C THR A 116 -3.78 3.20 -9.12
N THR A 117 -4.99 3.05 -9.66
CA THR A 117 -5.22 2.55 -11.00
C THR A 117 -4.54 3.43 -12.05
N ARG A 118 -4.71 4.75 -12.01
CA ARG A 118 -4.02 5.66 -12.94
C ARG A 118 -2.51 5.65 -12.80
N GLY A 119 -1.99 5.46 -11.59
CA GLY A 119 -0.57 5.28 -11.36
C GLY A 119 -0.04 4.03 -12.05
N LEU A 120 -0.75 2.91 -11.91
CA LEU A 120 -0.44 1.66 -12.59
C LEU A 120 -0.55 1.76 -14.12
N GLU A 121 -1.57 2.44 -14.65
CA GLU A 121 -1.68 2.72 -16.10
C GLU A 121 -0.45 3.49 -16.60
N ARG A 122 -0.06 4.57 -15.92
CA ARG A 122 1.14 5.35 -16.28
C ARG A 122 2.42 4.52 -16.15
N PHE A 123 2.49 3.65 -15.15
CA PHE A 123 3.61 2.73 -14.97
C PHE A 123 3.72 1.75 -16.14
N GLY A 124 2.61 1.09 -16.52
CA GLY A 124 2.56 0.19 -17.68
C GLY A 124 2.91 0.92 -18.97
N ILE A 125 2.42 2.15 -19.16
CA ILE A 125 2.76 2.97 -20.34
C ILE A 125 4.25 3.32 -20.37
N LYS A 126 4.85 3.66 -19.22
CA LYS A 126 6.23 4.14 -19.13
C LYS A 126 7.27 3.02 -19.21
N PHE A 127 7.00 1.87 -18.60
CA PHE A 127 7.99 0.80 -18.43
C PHE A 127 7.60 -0.53 -19.12
N GLY A 128 6.38 -0.62 -19.61
CA GLY A 128 5.82 -1.80 -20.28
C GLY A 128 5.73 -1.61 -21.80
N GLY A 129 4.60 -2.02 -22.38
CA GLY A 129 4.36 -2.02 -23.82
C GLY A 129 3.71 -0.76 -24.38
N GLY A 130 3.25 0.18 -23.55
CA GLY A 130 2.74 1.47 -24.02
C GLY A 130 1.42 1.43 -24.79
N ARG A 131 0.63 0.35 -24.66
CA ARG A 131 -0.67 0.17 -25.35
C ARG A 131 -1.83 0.80 -24.59
N GLY A 132 -1.74 0.86 -23.26
CA GLY A 132 -2.78 1.36 -22.36
C GLY A 132 -3.10 2.85 -22.49
N THR A 133 -4.17 3.27 -21.81
CA THR A 133 -4.57 4.68 -21.69
C THR A 133 -4.79 5.05 -20.24
N VAL A 134 -4.57 6.33 -19.87
CA VAL A 134 -4.79 6.77 -18.50
C VAL A 134 -6.25 7.18 -18.32
N ASN A 135 -7.08 6.27 -17.83
CA ASN A 135 -8.52 6.50 -17.67
C ASN A 135 -9.04 6.16 -16.25
N GLY A 136 -8.25 5.48 -15.42
CA GLY A 136 -8.62 5.06 -14.07
C GLY A 136 -9.37 3.73 -14.02
N PHE A 137 -9.23 2.90 -15.04
CA PHE A 137 -9.78 1.56 -15.14
C PHE A 137 -8.82 0.65 -15.92
N LEU A 138 -8.31 -0.40 -15.26
CA LEU A 138 -7.43 -1.37 -15.91
C LEU A 138 -8.22 -2.30 -16.83
N ASN A 139 -7.93 -2.23 -18.13
CA ASN A 139 -8.37 -3.21 -19.11
C ASN A 139 -7.22 -4.20 -19.44
N ALA A 140 -7.47 -5.11 -20.38
CA ALA A 140 -6.51 -6.13 -20.77
C ALA A 140 -5.18 -5.56 -21.29
N ASP A 141 -5.20 -4.44 -22.02
CA ASP A 141 -3.96 -3.83 -22.51
C ASP A 141 -3.13 -3.24 -21.37
N ASP A 142 -3.78 -2.57 -20.41
CA ASP A 142 -3.11 -2.05 -19.21
C ASP A 142 -2.48 -3.18 -18.40
N TYR A 143 -3.22 -4.28 -18.16
CA TYR A 143 -2.69 -5.44 -17.45
C TYR A 143 -1.48 -6.05 -18.15
N ARG A 144 -1.52 -6.20 -19.47
CA ARG A 144 -0.37 -6.71 -20.25
C ARG A 144 0.84 -5.79 -20.13
N ASP A 145 0.62 -4.47 -20.19
CA ASP A 145 1.71 -3.49 -20.08
C ASP A 145 2.35 -3.51 -18.69
N ILE A 146 1.54 -3.49 -17.63
CA ILE A 146 2.02 -3.60 -16.26
C ILE A 146 2.76 -4.93 -16.06
N ALA A 147 2.19 -6.04 -16.54
CA ALA A 147 2.81 -7.36 -16.44
C ALA A 147 4.15 -7.42 -17.19
N GLN A 148 4.27 -6.76 -18.34
CA GLN A 148 5.50 -6.72 -19.11
C GLN A 148 6.59 -5.97 -18.33
N ALA A 149 6.25 -4.80 -17.76
CA ALA A 149 7.17 -4.04 -16.92
C ALA A 149 7.61 -4.85 -15.68
N LEU A 150 6.66 -5.47 -14.98
CA LEU A 150 6.93 -6.29 -13.80
C LEU A 150 7.79 -7.52 -14.11
N ASN A 151 7.53 -8.20 -15.23
CA ASN A 151 8.35 -9.32 -15.69
C ASN A 151 9.80 -8.85 -15.95
N HIS A 152 9.98 -7.73 -16.65
CA HIS A 152 11.32 -7.17 -16.92
C HIS A 152 12.10 -6.80 -15.65
N MET A 153 11.42 -6.49 -14.54
CA MET A 153 12.10 -6.11 -13.30
C MET A 153 12.38 -7.32 -12.38
N TYR A 154 11.43 -8.25 -12.24
CA TYR A 154 11.47 -9.25 -11.16
C TYR A 154 11.38 -10.71 -11.60
N ALA A 155 11.02 -10.98 -12.86
CA ALA A 155 10.98 -12.36 -13.37
C ALA A 155 12.35 -12.80 -13.88
N LYS A 156 12.63 -14.10 -13.81
CA LYS A 156 13.86 -14.73 -14.31
C LYS A 156 13.88 -14.96 -15.82
#